data_AF-A0A843KTT8-F1
#
_entry.id   AF-A0A843KTT8-F1
#
_cell.length_a   1.000
_cell.length_b   1.000
_cell.length_c   1.000
_cell.angle_alpha   90.00
_cell.angle_beta   90.00
_cell.angle_gamma   90.00
#
_symmetry.space_group_name_H-M   'P 1'
#
loop_
_entity.id
_entity.type
_entity.pdbx_description
1 polymer ?
#
loop_
_entity_poly.entity_id
_entity_poly.type
_entity_poly.pdbx_seq_one_letter_code
_entity_poly.pdbx_strand_id
1 'polypeptide(L)' 'MPELFKKMVNEAMAAPRADVGVVKKKGGQSFVIADPNTYPDAVMTMKPTGDQSKAGFAHNTNPIKAQFGLYEGGRT' A
#
# COMPACT_ATOMS: atom_id res chain seq x y z
N MET A 1 -20.91 -9.27 -6.55
CA MET A 1 -20.93 -8.39 -5.35
C MET A 1 -20.05 -8.90 -4.21
N PRO A 2 -20.18 -10.15 -3.71
CA PRO A 2 -19.37 -10.64 -2.59
C PRO A 2 -17.85 -10.55 -2.84
N GLU A 3 -17.41 -10.93 -4.04
CA GLU A 3 -16.00 -10.86 -4.43
C GLU A 3 -15.45 -9.44 -4.53
N LEU A 4 -16.27 -8.46 -4.94
CA LEU A 4 -15.87 -7.06 -4.98
C LEU A 4 -15.63 -6.51 -3.57
N PHE A 5 -16.53 -6.79 -2.63
CA PHE A 5 -16.37 -6.37 -1.24
C PHE A 5 -15.18 -7.08 -0.58
N LYS A 6 -14.99 -8.37 -0.85
CA LYS A 6 -13.83 -9.13 -0.37
C LYS A 6 -12.53 -8.51 -0.89
N LYS A 7 -12.46 -8.14 -2.17
CA LYS A 7 -11.33 -7.40 -2.74
C LYS A 7 -11.09 -6.09 -2.00
N MET A 8 -12.13 -5.26 -1.83
CA MET A 8 -12.01 -3.96 -1.15
C MET A 8 -11.47 -4.11 0.28
N VAL A 9 -11.98 -5.08 1.04
CA VAL A 9 -11.51 -5.35 2.41
C VAL A 9 -10.07 -5.86 2.39
N ASN A 10 -9.72 -6.75 1.47
CA ASN A 10 -8.36 -7.28 1.37
C ASN A 10 -7.34 -6.18 1.02
N GLU A 11 -7.67 -5.31 0.06
CA GLU A 11 -6.85 -4.15 -0.31
C GLU A 11 -6.70 -3.20 0.87
N ALA A 12 -7.80 -2.78 1.51
CA ALA A 12 -7.78 -1.87 2.65
C ALA A 12 -6.93 -2.41 3.82
N MET A 13 -6.96 -3.73 4.06
CA MET A 13 -6.20 -4.37 5.13
C MET A 13 -4.75 -4.72 4.75
N ALA A 14 -4.36 -4.65 3.47
CA ALA A 14 -3.03 -5.05 3.02
C ALA A 14 -1.92 -4.16 3.61
N ALA A 15 -2.10 -2.84 3.56
CA ALA A 15 -1.12 -1.87 4.06
C ALA A 15 -0.92 -1.96 5.59
N PRO A 16 -1.98 -1.92 6.43
CA PRO A 16 -1.81 -2.11 7.88
C PRO A 16 -1.18 -3.46 8.25
N ARG A 17 -1.49 -4.54 7.51
CA ARG A 17 -0.85 -5.85 7.73
C ARG A 17 0.63 -5.84 7.39
N ALA A 18 1.04 -5.11 6.36
CA ALA A 18 2.44 -4.95 6.00
C ALA A 18 3.21 -4.26 7.15
N ASP A 19 2.68 -3.15 7.68
CA ASP A 19 3.28 -2.41 8.79
C ASP A 19 3.42 -3.26 10.05
N VAL A 20 2.32 -3.91 10.48
CA VAL A 20 2.34 -4.80 11.64
C VAL A 20 3.28 -5.98 11.43
N GLY A 21 3.41 -6.48 10.20
CA GLY A 21 4.37 -7.52 9.85
C GLY A 21 5.82 -7.10 10.09
N VAL A 22 6.19 -5.89 9.69
CA VAL A 22 7.53 -5.33 9.96
C VAL A 22 7.75 -5.16 11.45
N VAL A 23 6.78 -4.59 12.18
CA VAL A 23 6.88 -4.43 13.65
C VAL A 23 7.02 -5.77 14.35
N LYS A 24 6.27 -6.80 13.95
CA LYS A 24 6.42 -8.15 14.52
C LYS A 24 7.79 -8.75 14.25
N LYS A 25 8.35 -8.51 13.05
CA LYS A 25 9.67 -9.04 12.65
C LYS A 25 10.84 -8.31 13.33
N LYS A 26 10.69 -6.99 13.56
CA LYS A 26 11.77 -6.09 14.00
C LYS A 26 11.55 -5.45 15.37
N GLY A 27 10.47 -5.79 16.07
CA GLY A 27 10.18 -5.26 17.39
C GLY A 27 11.35 -5.50 18.35
N GLY A 28 11.87 -4.43 18.95
CA GLY A 28 13.06 -4.48 19.82
C GLY A 28 14.41 -4.58 19.08
N GLN A 29 14.43 -4.50 17.76
CA GLN A 29 15.64 -4.48 16.93
C GLN A 29 15.82 -3.11 16.27
N SER A 30 16.96 -2.92 15.58
CA SER A 30 17.21 -1.70 14.81
C SER A 30 16.24 -1.57 13.64
N PHE A 31 15.59 -0.41 13.57
CA PHE A 31 14.79 0.01 12.42
C PHE A 31 15.64 0.89 11.49
N VAL A 32 15.55 0.63 10.19
CA VAL A 32 16.21 1.41 9.13
C VAL A 32 15.18 2.10 8.25
N ILE A 33 15.59 3.14 7.53
CA ILE A 33 14.69 3.95 6.68
C ILE A 33 14.01 3.14 5.56
N ALA A 34 14.54 1.97 5.22
CA ALA A 34 13.95 1.06 4.24
C ALA A 34 12.83 0.16 4.81
N ASP A 35 12.70 0.04 6.13
CA ASP A 35 11.71 -0.85 6.76
C ASP A 35 10.24 -0.48 6.49
N PRO A 36 9.88 0.82 6.39
CA PRO A 36 8.53 1.23 6.02
C PRO A 36 8.16 0.95 4.56
N ASN A 37 9.10 0.54 3.70
CA ASN A 37 8.83 0.33 2.26
C ASN A 37 7.79 -0.76 1.97
N THR A 38 7.49 -1.64 2.93
CA THR A 38 6.40 -2.62 2.80
C THR A 38 5.03 -1.97 2.69
N TYR A 39 4.84 -0.77 3.25
CA TYR A 39 3.59 -0.01 3.14
C TYR A 39 3.28 0.42 1.70
N PRO A 40 4.13 1.23 1.03
CA PRO A 40 3.84 1.63 -0.34
C PRO A 40 3.81 0.43 -1.28
N ASP A 41 4.61 -0.62 -1.05
CA ASP A 41 4.57 -1.84 -1.86
C ASP A 41 3.18 -2.49 -1.82
N ALA A 42 2.56 -2.58 -0.64
CA ALA A 42 1.18 -3.08 -0.52
C ALA A 42 0.17 -2.18 -1.23
N VAL A 43 0.30 -0.84 -1.08
CA VAL A 43 -0.63 0.11 -1.69
C VAL A 43 -0.54 0.13 -3.22
N MET A 44 0.67 -0.02 -3.79
CA MET A 44 0.85 -0.06 -5.25
C MET A 44 0.24 -1.29 -5.93
N THR A 45 -0.17 -2.31 -5.16
CA THR A 45 -0.92 -3.46 -5.72
C THR A 45 -2.41 -3.17 -5.95
N MET A 46 -2.96 -2.12 -5.33
CA MET A 46 -4.38 -1.76 -5.44
C MET A 46 -4.72 -1.29 -6.85
N LYS A 47 -5.77 -1.86 -7.45
CA LYS A 47 -6.23 -1.47 -8.80
C LYS A 47 -7.75 -1.41 -8.86
N PRO A 48 -8.35 -0.38 -9.49
CA PRO A 48 -9.79 -0.36 -9.71
C PRO A 48 -10.21 -1.55 -10.58
N THR A 49 -11.34 -2.16 -10.28
CA THR A 49 -11.98 -3.20 -11.11
C THR A 49 -13.46 -2.89 -11.34
N GLY A 50 -14.02 -3.37 -12.45
CA GLY A 50 -15.40 -3.07 -12.85
C GLY A 50 -15.67 -1.57 -12.89
N ASP A 51 -16.75 -1.15 -12.24
CA ASP A 51 -17.20 0.25 -12.21
C ASP A 51 -16.53 1.09 -11.10
N GLN A 52 -15.50 0.57 -10.44
CA GLN A 52 -14.78 1.33 -9.41
C GLN A 52 -14.09 2.56 -10.01
N SER A 53 -14.22 3.71 -9.32
CA SER A 53 -13.66 4.99 -9.78
C SER A 53 -12.13 4.96 -9.85
N LYS A 54 -11.58 5.13 -11.06
CA LYS A 54 -10.13 5.30 -11.27
C LYS A 54 -9.59 6.51 -10.50
N ALA A 55 -10.35 7.61 -10.47
CA ALA A 55 -9.98 8.82 -9.75
C ALA A 55 -9.92 8.59 -8.23
N GLY A 56 -10.84 7.78 -7.68
CA GLY A 56 -10.81 7.42 -6.26
C GLY A 56 -9.56 6.61 -5.87
N PHE A 57 -9.14 5.65 -6.71
CA PHE A 57 -7.89 4.92 -6.48
C PHE A 57 -6.66 5.81 -6.65
N ALA A 58 -6.66 6.73 -7.63
CA ALA A 58 -5.59 7.70 -7.81
C ALA A 58 -5.48 8.66 -6.61
N HIS A 59 -6.61 9.10 -6.04
CA HIS A 59 -6.64 9.94 -4.84
C HIS A 59 -5.95 9.29 -3.65
N ASN A 60 -6.11 7.97 -3.48
CA ASN A 60 -5.46 7.24 -2.39
C ASN A 60 -3.99 6.88 -2.69
N THR A 61 -3.65 6.57 -3.95
CA THR A 61 -2.30 6.06 -4.30
C THR A 61 -1.30 7.17 -4.64
N ASN A 62 -1.73 8.29 -5.22
CA ASN A 62 -0.82 9.36 -5.66
C ASN A 62 -0.09 10.07 -4.50
N PRO A 63 -0.74 10.40 -3.36
CA PRO A 63 -0.03 11.01 -2.23
C PRO A 63 1.09 10.11 -1.70
N ILE A 64 0.86 8.79 -1.70
CA ILE A 64 1.84 7.80 -1.26
C ILE A 64 2.99 7.71 -2.27
N LYS A 65 2.70 7.72 -3.58
CA LYS A 65 3.76 7.81 -4.60
C LYS A 65 4.63 9.05 -4.41
N ALA A 66 4.03 10.19 -4.10
CA ALA A 66 4.78 11.42 -3.82
C ALA A 66 5.65 11.28 -2.57
N GLN A 67 5.07 10.79 -1.47
CA GLN A 67 5.79 10.63 -0.21
C GLN A 67 6.99 9.69 -0.31
N PHE A 68 6.89 8.64 -1.15
CA PHE A 68 7.93 7.61 -1.29
C PHE A 68 8.75 7.73 -2.60
N GLY A 69 8.57 8.82 -3.36
CA GLY A 69 9.33 9.05 -4.60
C GLY A 69 9.12 7.98 -5.68
N LEU A 70 7.91 7.45 -5.84
CA LEU A 70 7.59 6.29 -6.70
C LEU A 70 7.06 6.69 -8.10
N TYR A 71 7.37 7.88 -8.59
CA TYR A 71 7.02 8.27 -9.96
C TYR A 71 7.95 7.57 -10.98
N GLU A 72 7.53 7.51 -12.25
CA GLU A 72 8.15 6.69 -13.31
C GLU A 72 9.68 6.82 -13.33
N GLY A 73 10.38 5.80 -12.79
CA GLY A 73 11.84 5.82 -12.55
C GLY A 73 12.32 4.97 -11.38
N GLY A 74 11.44 4.65 -10.42
CA GLY A 74 11.80 3.88 -9.21
C GLY A 74 12.18 4.78 -8.03
N ARG A 75 12.41 4.18 -6.84
CA ARG A 75 12.79 4.93 -5.61
C ARG A 75 14.11 5.67 -5.86
N THR A 76 14.08 7.00 -5.79
CA THR A 76 15.28 7.85 -5.74
C THR A 76 16.05 7.68 -4.44
#